data_AF-A0A8X7C7J3-F1
#
_entry.id   AF-A0A8X7C7J3-F1
#
_cell.length_a   1.000
_cell.length_b   1.000
_cell.length_c   1.000
_cell.angle_alpha   90.00
_cell.angle_beta   90.00
_cell.angle_gamma   90.00
#
_symmetry.space_group_name_H-M   'P 1'
#
loop_
_entity.id
_entity.type
_entity.pdbx_description
1 polymer ?
#
loop_
_entity_poly.entity_id
_entity_poly.type
_entity_poly.pdbx_seq_one_letter_code
_entity_poly.pdbx_strand_id
1 'polypeptide(L)'
;MCYAFGPPVMKLFSNMQEYVSLKDVPTPYEVKEQIIPPEHVLRLQPFFMLRLVRRIIFEHIPDMNKILLIKARCPILRFYSKDYNVFCDFSCESKNSIRNTMLLRLLGYMDPRFPTLTKIIRYWGKYGGFVGDIEMFNSYAFSLLVVHFLQTRNPPILPPIKELASKSEYLQQVALEDTERMFEDLKQFPPSKNCKTVEELLREFFFHYLTYDFTRIMQPSTSSSIPLSNYVPDNNSPTDKFEVNTLNIQDPFRPNFNVTAGPNYKYCKYFLNNLLQVCMAYQNNFFGNPKTDRWGLNLVFNEPISETRMHKEWQDCHSHTIEILPEPDVASKLEKIFKHVLLFNCVACHIPPKECTDSKTLLKLHCKVYNNTWHGRDWAAEIYKNNNNLSPLELEHLISKELVSKSNDRRSLVSEFICELKENHETKLTLHLNFMESKPPILAVFLKEFIPCTLKIF
;
A
#
# COMPACT_ATOMS: atom_id res chain seq x y z
N MET A 1 11.28 23.64 -12.61
CA MET A 1 10.77 23.86 -11.24
C MET A 1 10.67 22.54 -10.51
N CYS A 2 11.18 22.45 -9.28
CA CYS A 2 11.11 21.25 -8.42
C CYS A 2 9.74 21.14 -7.77
N TYR A 3 9.01 20.05 -8.02
CA TYR A 3 7.84 19.70 -7.23
C TYR A 3 8.22 18.66 -6.17
N ALA A 4 7.79 18.91 -4.92
CA ALA A 4 8.08 18.12 -3.73
C ALA A 4 7.34 16.76 -3.70
N PHE A 5 7.43 16.01 -4.80
CA PHE A 5 7.04 14.61 -4.91
C PHE A 5 8.19 13.79 -5.54
N GLY A 6 9.40 13.92 -4.98
CA GLY A 6 10.58 13.19 -5.43
C GLY A 6 11.88 13.88 -5.00
N PRO A 7 13.06 13.25 -5.22
CA PRO A 7 14.31 14.00 -5.28
C PRO A 7 14.18 15.13 -6.31
N PRO A 8 14.98 16.21 -6.24
CA PRO A 8 15.00 17.22 -7.29
C PRO A 8 15.46 16.56 -8.60
N VAL A 9 14.50 16.20 -9.46
CA VAL A 9 14.76 15.62 -10.78
C VAL A 9 14.54 16.70 -11.84
N MET A 10 15.58 17.05 -12.59
CA MET A 10 15.48 17.87 -13.80
C MET A 10 15.20 16.98 -15.02
N LYS A 11 14.41 17.48 -15.98
CA LYS A 11 13.82 16.64 -17.03
C LYS A 11 13.93 17.32 -18.39
N LEU A 12 14.37 16.60 -19.42
CA LEU A 12 14.27 17.00 -20.83
C LEU A 12 13.20 16.19 -21.54
N PHE A 13 12.47 16.86 -22.43
CA PHE A 13 11.38 16.28 -23.21
C PHE A 13 11.85 15.94 -24.62
N SER A 14 11.62 14.70 -25.07
CA SER A 14 11.80 14.28 -26.46
C SER A 14 10.49 13.72 -26.99
N ASN A 15 9.81 14.48 -27.85
CA ASN A 15 8.42 14.21 -28.24
C ASN A 15 8.28 13.40 -29.55
N MET A 16 9.32 12.66 -29.96
CA MET A 16 9.41 12.12 -31.32
C MET A 16 9.56 10.59 -31.32
N GLN A 17 8.76 9.92 -32.14
CA GLN A 17 8.62 8.44 -32.17
C GLN A 17 9.76 7.71 -32.90
N GLU A 18 10.67 8.43 -33.57
CA GLU A 18 11.80 7.81 -34.27
C GLU A 18 13.11 8.40 -33.77
N TYR A 19 13.90 7.53 -33.13
CA TYR A 19 15.23 7.91 -32.69
C TYR A 19 16.22 7.93 -33.85
N VAL A 20 17.11 8.93 -33.84
CA VAL A 20 18.22 9.04 -34.78
C VAL A 20 19.47 8.44 -34.14
N SER A 21 20.15 7.57 -34.89
CA SER A 21 21.46 7.04 -34.53
C SER A 21 22.54 7.90 -35.17
N LEU A 22 23.32 8.60 -34.36
CA LEU A 22 24.53 9.29 -34.81
C LEU A 22 25.76 8.43 -34.50
N LYS A 23 26.79 8.53 -35.34
CA LYS A 23 28.08 7.84 -35.12
C LYS A 23 28.74 8.26 -33.80
N ASP A 24 28.60 9.54 -33.44
CA ASP A 24 29.10 10.12 -32.20
C ASP A 24 28.08 11.09 -31.59
N VAL A 25 28.26 11.38 -30.29
CA VAL A 25 27.49 12.43 -29.61
C VAL A 25 27.90 13.79 -30.20
N PRO A 26 26.96 14.67 -30.56
CA PRO A 26 27.29 16.02 -31.01
C PRO A 26 28.08 16.80 -29.97
N THR A 27 28.89 17.74 -30.42
CA THR A 27 29.49 18.79 -29.57
C THR A 27 28.53 19.97 -29.43
N PRO A 28 28.61 20.74 -28.34
CA PRO A 28 27.79 21.95 -28.20
C PRO A 28 27.99 22.96 -29.35
N TYR A 29 29.21 23.03 -29.90
CA TYR A 29 29.53 23.82 -31.09
C TYR A 29 28.76 23.35 -32.33
N GLU A 30 28.78 22.04 -32.65
CA GLU A 30 28.05 21.49 -33.81
C GLU A 30 26.54 21.70 -33.73
N VAL A 31 25.98 21.71 -32.52
CA VAL A 31 24.56 22.02 -32.30
C VAL A 31 24.29 23.52 -32.48
N LYS A 32 25.16 24.38 -31.93
CA LYS A 32 25.03 25.85 -32.00
C LYS A 32 25.14 26.37 -33.44
N GLU A 33 26.09 25.85 -34.19
CA GLU A 33 26.32 26.21 -35.61
C GLU A 33 25.38 25.46 -36.57
N GLN A 34 24.39 24.72 -36.05
CA GLN A 34 23.42 23.93 -36.81
C GLN A 34 24.05 22.93 -37.80
N ILE A 35 25.29 22.50 -37.55
CA ILE A 35 25.98 21.43 -38.30
C ILE A 35 25.19 20.13 -38.14
N ILE A 36 24.69 19.88 -36.93
CA ILE A 36 23.66 18.87 -36.68
C ILE A 36 22.31 19.59 -36.56
N PRO A 37 21.34 19.27 -37.43
CA PRO A 37 20.03 19.89 -37.37
C PRO A 37 19.36 19.71 -36.00
N PRO A 38 18.73 20.75 -35.42
CA PRO A 38 18.09 20.67 -34.11
C PRO A 38 17.10 19.51 -33.97
N GLU A 39 16.37 19.18 -35.03
CA GLU A 39 15.45 18.05 -35.07
C GLU A 39 16.13 16.69 -34.91
N HIS A 40 17.39 16.54 -35.33
CA HIS A 40 18.17 15.31 -35.11
C HIS A 40 18.64 15.22 -33.66
N VAL A 41 19.01 16.35 -33.06
CA VAL A 41 19.37 16.42 -31.64
C VAL A 41 18.19 15.99 -30.78
N LEU A 42 17.00 16.54 -31.02
CA LEU A 42 15.77 16.20 -30.29
C LEU A 42 15.32 14.74 -30.43
N ARG A 43 15.82 14.04 -31.46
CA ARG A 43 15.57 12.63 -31.73
C ARG A 43 16.70 11.72 -31.26
N LEU A 44 17.70 12.21 -30.53
CA LEU A 44 18.74 11.34 -29.99
C LEU A 44 18.16 10.32 -29.01
N GLN A 45 18.70 9.10 -29.05
CA GLN A 45 18.47 8.10 -28.01
C GLN A 45 18.75 8.68 -26.62
N PRO A 46 17.96 8.37 -25.57
CA PRO A 46 18.07 9.00 -24.25
C PRO A 46 19.48 9.00 -23.67
N PHE A 47 20.22 7.89 -23.84
CA PHE A 47 21.60 7.78 -23.39
C PHE A 47 22.55 8.78 -24.09
N PHE A 48 22.40 8.97 -25.40
CA PHE A 48 23.22 9.90 -26.19
C PHE A 48 22.84 11.36 -25.91
N MET A 49 21.54 11.64 -25.75
CA MET A 49 21.05 12.94 -25.30
C MET A 49 21.67 13.32 -23.95
N LEU A 50 21.69 12.40 -22.98
CA LEU A 50 22.30 12.66 -21.68
C LEU A 50 23.82 12.85 -21.76
N ARG A 51 24.51 12.20 -22.69
CA ARG A 51 25.93 12.47 -22.96
C ARG A 51 26.14 13.89 -23.51
N LEU A 52 25.27 14.36 -24.39
CA LEU A 52 25.31 15.74 -24.91
C LEU A 52 25.06 16.74 -23.77
N VAL A 53 24.01 16.53 -22.97
CA VAL A 53 23.71 17.36 -21.79
C VAL A 53 24.89 17.39 -20.82
N ARG A 54 25.54 16.24 -20.58
CA ARG A 54 26.76 16.18 -19.75
C ARG A 54 27.87 17.10 -20.28
N ARG A 55 28.10 17.10 -21.61
CA ARG A 55 29.12 17.98 -22.24
C ARG A 55 28.76 19.44 -22.04
N ILE A 56 27.50 19.81 -22.26
CA ILE A 56 27.01 21.19 -22.08
C ILE A 56 27.21 21.64 -20.63
N ILE A 57 26.79 20.84 -19.65
CA ILE A 57 26.95 21.17 -18.22
C ILE A 57 28.42 21.31 -17.87
N PHE A 58 29.28 20.41 -18.35
CA PHE A 58 30.71 20.46 -18.09
C PHE A 58 31.38 21.72 -18.68
N GLU A 59 30.95 22.16 -19.86
CA GLU A 59 31.49 23.36 -20.52
C GLU A 59 30.98 24.67 -19.90
N HIS A 60 29.72 24.72 -19.44
CA HIS A 60 29.05 25.97 -19.06
C HIS A 60 28.83 26.14 -17.56
N ILE A 61 28.99 25.09 -16.76
CA ILE A 61 28.78 25.13 -15.30
C ILE A 61 30.07 24.71 -14.57
N PRO A 62 30.97 25.67 -14.28
CA PRO A 62 32.35 25.39 -13.82
C PRO A 62 32.45 24.70 -12.46
N ASP A 63 31.41 24.75 -11.62
CA ASP A 63 31.40 24.12 -10.28
C ASP A 63 30.86 22.68 -10.27
N MET A 64 30.47 22.13 -11.42
CA MET A 64 29.79 20.83 -11.54
C MET A 64 30.75 19.70 -11.94
N ASN A 65 31.71 19.42 -11.06
CA ASN A 65 32.85 18.55 -11.37
C ASN A 65 32.56 17.03 -11.26
N LYS A 66 31.40 16.63 -10.73
CA LYS A 66 31.04 15.21 -10.52
C LYS A 66 29.66 14.91 -11.10
N ILE A 67 29.63 14.61 -12.40
CA ILE A 67 28.43 14.22 -13.13
C ILE A 67 28.53 12.74 -13.51
N LEU A 68 27.69 11.91 -12.89
CA LEU A 68 27.61 10.47 -13.13
C LEU A 68 26.52 10.16 -14.16
N LEU A 69 26.89 9.51 -15.25
CA LEU A 69 25.94 8.94 -16.19
C LEU A 69 25.68 7.47 -15.81
N ILE A 70 24.47 7.18 -15.37
CA ILE A 70 24.02 5.85 -14.95
C ILE A 70 23.30 5.18 -16.12
N LYS A 71 23.86 4.08 -16.61
CA LYS A 71 23.30 3.29 -17.70
C LYS A 71 22.29 2.27 -17.14
N ALA A 72 21.04 2.68 -17.00
CA ALA A 72 19.91 1.84 -16.61
C ALA A 72 18.85 1.80 -17.73
N ARG A 73 17.74 1.08 -17.52
CA ARG A 73 16.59 1.04 -18.46
C ARG A 73 16.09 2.44 -18.82
N CYS A 74 16.02 3.33 -17.83
CA CYS A 74 15.89 4.77 -18.03
C CYS A 74 17.22 5.39 -17.60
N PRO A 75 18.10 5.81 -18.54
CA PRO A 75 19.39 6.37 -18.17
C PRO A 75 19.21 7.70 -17.43
N ILE A 76 20.08 7.96 -16.45
CA ILE A 76 20.01 9.14 -15.60
C ILE A 76 21.41 9.77 -15.52
N LEU A 77 21.44 11.09 -15.49
CA LEU A 77 22.61 11.90 -15.23
C LEU A 77 22.49 12.50 -13.82
N ARG A 78 23.25 11.95 -12.87
CA ARG A 78 23.25 12.35 -11.46
C ARG A 78 24.38 13.33 -11.18
N PHE A 79 24.08 14.42 -10.49
CA PHE A 79 25.08 15.40 -10.06
C PHE A 79 24.71 16.01 -8.72
N TYR A 80 25.67 16.65 -8.06
CA TYR A 80 25.44 17.37 -6.81
C TYR A 80 25.51 18.87 -7.07
N SER A 81 24.44 19.59 -6.72
CA SER A 81 24.41 21.04 -6.78
C SER A 81 24.85 21.62 -5.44
N LYS A 82 26.01 22.29 -5.44
CA LYS A 82 26.61 22.89 -4.24
C LYS A 82 25.77 24.03 -3.68
N ASP A 83 25.25 24.90 -4.53
CA ASP A 83 24.47 26.08 -4.13
C ASP A 83 23.20 25.73 -3.37
N TYR A 84 22.57 24.61 -3.74
CA TYR A 84 21.33 24.13 -3.12
C TYR A 84 21.56 22.97 -2.14
N ASN A 85 22.80 22.48 -2.00
CA ASN A 85 23.16 21.33 -1.18
C ASN A 85 22.28 20.08 -1.45
N VAL A 86 22.07 19.74 -2.72
CA VAL A 86 21.21 18.60 -3.12
C VAL A 86 21.83 17.76 -4.22
N PHE A 87 21.55 16.45 -4.18
CA PHE A 87 21.74 15.57 -5.33
C PHE A 87 20.57 15.72 -6.30
N CYS A 88 20.88 16.00 -7.56
CA CYS A 88 19.92 16.11 -8.63
C CYS A 88 20.08 14.94 -9.60
N ASP A 89 18.96 14.40 -10.04
CA ASP A 89 18.90 13.42 -11.11
C ASP A 89 18.36 14.10 -12.37
N PHE A 90 18.97 13.82 -13.50
CA PHE A 90 18.58 14.37 -14.78
C PHE A 90 18.25 13.23 -15.75
N SER A 91 17.05 13.18 -16.30
CA SER A 91 16.64 12.11 -17.22
C SER A 91 15.92 12.68 -18.45
N CYS A 92 15.98 11.92 -19.55
CA CYS A 92 15.09 12.13 -20.69
C CYS A 92 13.80 11.36 -20.38
N GLU A 93 12.72 12.08 -20.08
CA GLU A 93 11.48 11.43 -19.63
C GLU A 93 10.62 10.91 -20.77
N SER A 94 9.90 9.83 -20.48
CA SER A 94 8.77 9.41 -21.30
C SER A 94 7.55 10.28 -20.98
N LYS A 95 6.67 10.49 -21.97
CA LYS A 95 5.35 11.12 -21.79
C LYS A 95 4.56 10.49 -20.62
N ASN A 96 4.73 9.20 -20.38
CA ASN A 96 4.08 8.47 -19.28
C ASN A 96 4.62 8.88 -17.89
N SER A 97 5.93 9.05 -17.74
CA SER A 97 6.54 9.49 -16.46
C SER A 97 6.07 10.88 -16.05
N ILE A 98 5.93 11.76 -17.03
CA ILE A 98 5.37 13.11 -16.85
C ILE A 98 3.92 13.01 -16.40
N ARG A 99 3.09 12.26 -17.13
CA ARG A 99 1.67 12.07 -16.83
C ARG A 99 1.44 11.46 -15.45
N ASN A 100 2.28 10.51 -15.02
CA ASN A 100 2.27 9.95 -13.67
C ASN A 100 2.56 11.01 -12.61
N THR A 101 3.56 11.87 -12.84
CA THR A 101 3.89 12.97 -11.93
C THR A 101 2.72 13.97 -11.83
N MET A 102 2.12 14.33 -12.97
CA MET A 102 0.96 15.22 -13.04
C MET A 102 -0.24 14.63 -12.29
N LEU A 103 -0.51 13.34 -12.46
CA LEU A 103 -1.56 12.62 -11.76
C LEU A 103 -1.37 12.69 -10.24
N LEU A 104 -0.20 12.30 -9.73
CA LEU A 104 0.04 12.32 -8.29
C LEU A 104 -0.05 13.74 -7.72
N ARG A 105 0.36 14.75 -8.50
CA ARG A 105 0.19 16.15 -8.11
C ARG A 105 -1.28 16.54 -8.01
N LEU A 106 -2.08 16.24 -9.04
CA LEU A 106 -3.51 16.52 -9.06
C LEU A 106 -4.22 15.86 -7.87
N LEU A 107 -3.94 14.58 -7.60
CA LEU A 107 -4.46 13.86 -6.45
C LEU A 107 -4.02 14.50 -5.11
N GLY A 108 -2.79 15.02 -5.05
CA GLY A 108 -2.27 15.74 -3.89
C GLY A 108 -2.99 17.04 -3.55
N TYR A 109 -3.50 17.75 -4.57
CA TYR A 109 -4.32 18.93 -4.38
C TYR A 109 -5.80 18.60 -4.16
N MET A 110 -6.24 17.42 -4.61
CA MET A 110 -7.62 16.97 -4.45
C MET A 110 -7.96 16.58 -3.02
N ASP A 111 -7.06 15.89 -2.32
CA ASP A 111 -7.25 15.56 -0.90
C ASP A 111 -5.92 15.65 -0.12
N PRO A 112 -5.83 16.50 0.93
CA PRO A 112 -4.58 16.74 1.66
C PRO A 112 -4.10 15.53 2.50
N ARG A 113 -4.96 14.52 2.72
CA ARG A 113 -4.59 13.28 3.43
C ARG A 113 -3.71 12.41 2.56
N PHE A 114 -3.91 12.42 1.23
CA PHE A 114 -3.10 11.66 0.28
C PHE A 114 -1.59 11.95 0.39
N PRO A 115 -1.10 13.19 0.21
CA PRO A 115 0.34 13.46 0.27
C PRO A 115 0.93 13.18 1.65
N THR A 116 0.15 13.33 2.72
CA THR A 116 0.57 13.03 4.09
C THR A 116 0.78 11.53 4.28
N LEU A 117 -0.22 10.70 3.94
CA LEU A 117 -0.12 9.24 3.99
C LEU A 117 1.00 8.71 3.11
N THR A 118 1.09 9.19 1.86
CA THR A 118 2.15 8.77 0.93
C THR A 118 3.55 9.06 1.48
N LYS A 119 3.77 10.19 2.14
CA LYS A 119 5.07 10.49 2.76
C LYS A 119 5.40 9.51 3.89
N ILE A 120 4.46 9.27 4.80
CA ILE A 120 4.64 8.35 5.94
C ILE A 120 4.93 6.93 5.43
N ILE A 121 4.11 6.43 4.50
CA ILE A 121 4.18 5.07 3.97
C ILE A 121 5.45 4.87 3.12
N ARG A 122 5.89 5.89 2.37
CA ARG A 122 7.18 5.83 1.68
C ARG A 122 8.35 5.83 2.64
N TYR A 123 8.29 6.63 3.71
CA TYR A 123 9.35 6.66 4.72
C TYR A 123 9.41 5.32 5.46
N TRP A 124 8.27 4.74 5.81
CA TRP A 124 8.16 3.38 6.35
C TRP A 124 8.84 2.36 5.44
N GLY A 125 8.57 2.37 4.14
CA GLY A 125 9.19 1.43 3.21
C GLY A 125 10.70 1.63 3.01
N LYS A 126 11.17 2.88 3.06
CA LYS A 126 12.61 3.19 3.03
C LYS A 126 13.31 2.73 4.30
N TYR A 127 12.73 3.04 5.45
CA TYR A 127 13.27 2.68 6.76
C TYR A 127 13.29 1.16 6.96
N GLY A 128 12.25 0.46 6.52
CA GLY A 128 12.19 -1.00 6.52
C GLY A 128 13.07 -1.68 5.47
N GLY A 129 13.77 -0.94 4.61
CA GLY A 129 14.75 -1.48 3.67
C GLY A 129 14.16 -2.23 2.47
N PHE A 130 12.95 -1.89 2.03
CA PHE A 130 12.30 -2.49 0.85
C PHE A 130 11.82 -1.47 -0.19
N VAL A 131 12.18 -0.19 -0.06
CA VAL A 131 11.90 0.86 -1.06
C VAL A 131 13.15 1.66 -1.39
N GLY A 132 13.40 1.88 -2.69
CA GLY A 132 14.34 2.91 -3.17
C GLY A 132 15.60 2.43 -3.89
N ASP A 133 15.82 1.13 -4.01
CA ASP A 133 16.90 0.51 -4.80
C ASP A 133 16.34 -0.24 -6.04
N ILE A 134 17.21 -0.68 -6.94
CA ILE A 134 16.90 -1.33 -8.23
C ILE A 134 16.06 -2.59 -8.04
N GLU A 135 16.40 -3.42 -7.05
CA GLU A 135 15.69 -4.67 -6.76
C GLU A 135 14.54 -4.51 -5.75
N MET A 136 14.32 -3.28 -5.26
CA MET A 136 13.31 -2.95 -4.26
C MET A 136 12.06 -2.34 -4.91
N PHE A 137 11.03 -2.08 -4.10
CA PHE A 137 9.89 -1.31 -4.56
C PHE A 137 10.31 0.12 -4.93
N ASN A 138 9.82 0.60 -6.07
CA ASN A 138 9.99 1.99 -6.42
C ASN A 138 8.99 2.87 -5.63
N SER A 139 9.33 4.15 -5.45
CA SER A 139 8.48 5.10 -4.71
C SER A 139 7.11 5.34 -5.36
N TYR A 140 7.00 5.10 -6.67
CA TYR A 140 5.75 5.28 -7.41
C TYR A 140 4.74 4.18 -7.08
N ALA A 141 5.19 2.92 -6.98
CA ALA A 141 4.37 1.79 -6.55
C ALA A 141 3.72 2.04 -5.19
N PHE A 142 4.48 2.58 -4.23
CA PHE A 142 3.95 2.94 -2.90
C PHE A 142 2.95 4.09 -2.96
N SER A 143 3.15 5.03 -3.87
CA SER A 143 2.17 6.10 -4.10
C SER A 143 0.86 5.50 -4.64
N LEU A 144 0.93 4.56 -5.58
CA LEU A 144 -0.25 3.89 -6.13
C LEU A 144 -0.94 2.95 -5.12
N LEU A 145 -0.20 2.29 -4.22
CA LEU A 145 -0.81 1.56 -3.10
C LEU A 145 -1.67 2.50 -2.24
N VAL A 146 -1.16 3.68 -1.91
CA VAL A 146 -1.96 4.67 -1.17
C VAL A 146 -3.16 5.15 -2.00
N VAL A 147 -2.99 5.39 -3.30
CA VAL A 147 -4.12 5.77 -4.17
C VAL A 147 -5.21 4.70 -4.16
N HIS A 148 -4.85 3.44 -4.41
CA HIS A 148 -5.80 2.32 -4.43
C HIS A 148 -6.49 2.14 -3.06
N PHE A 149 -5.75 2.23 -1.97
CA PHE A 149 -6.32 2.20 -0.62
C PHE A 149 -7.37 3.31 -0.39
N LEU A 150 -7.06 4.54 -0.78
CA LEU A 150 -7.97 5.70 -0.62
C LEU A 150 -9.20 5.61 -1.53
N GLN A 151 -9.04 5.03 -2.73
CA GLN A 151 -10.12 4.75 -3.66
C GLN A 151 -11.09 3.68 -3.15
N THR A 152 -10.59 2.70 -2.39
CA THR A 152 -11.39 1.57 -1.88
C THR A 152 -12.00 1.84 -0.50
N ARG A 153 -11.85 3.05 0.05
CA ARG A 153 -12.57 3.44 1.28
C ARG A 153 -14.07 3.57 1.02
N ASN A 154 -14.86 3.45 2.08
CA ASN A 154 -16.30 3.72 2.05
C ASN A 154 -16.65 4.81 3.07
N PRO A 155 -17.07 6.02 2.66
CA PRO A 155 -17.09 6.51 1.27
C PRO A 155 -15.66 6.68 0.69
N PRO A 156 -15.50 6.64 -0.65
CA PRO A 156 -14.19 6.76 -1.30
C PRO A 156 -13.57 8.14 -1.09
N ILE A 157 -12.24 8.17 -0.92
CA ILE A 157 -11.47 9.41 -0.72
C ILE A 157 -10.98 9.98 -2.04
N LEU A 158 -10.51 9.12 -2.95
CA LEU A 158 -10.08 9.50 -4.29
C LEU A 158 -10.98 8.85 -5.35
N PRO A 159 -11.19 9.51 -6.50
CA PRO A 159 -11.97 8.95 -7.59
C PRO A 159 -11.16 7.94 -8.42
N PRO A 160 -11.83 7.13 -9.28
CA PRO A 160 -11.16 6.30 -10.28
C PRO A 160 -10.32 7.15 -11.24
N ILE A 161 -9.08 6.74 -11.50
CA ILE A 161 -8.17 7.54 -12.33
C ILE A 161 -8.64 7.63 -13.78
N LYS A 162 -9.35 6.62 -14.30
CA LYS A 162 -9.91 6.65 -15.65
C LYS A 162 -10.93 7.79 -15.81
N GLU A 163 -11.79 7.98 -14.81
CA GLU A 163 -12.77 9.08 -14.80
C GLU A 163 -12.05 10.44 -14.65
N LEU A 164 -11.08 10.52 -13.76
CA LEU A 164 -10.27 11.72 -13.57
C LEU A 164 -9.56 12.13 -14.88
N ALA A 165 -8.93 11.17 -15.56
CA ALA A 165 -8.20 11.40 -16.80
C ALA A 165 -9.11 11.77 -17.99
N SER A 166 -10.37 11.32 -18.00
CA SER A 166 -11.32 11.69 -19.07
C SER A 166 -11.89 13.10 -18.90
N LYS A 167 -11.94 13.62 -17.67
CA LYS A 167 -12.46 14.96 -17.37
C LYS A 167 -11.38 16.03 -17.21
N SER A 168 -10.15 15.64 -16.90
CA SER A 168 -9.02 16.56 -16.68
C SER A 168 -8.30 16.90 -17.97
N GLU A 169 -8.40 18.16 -18.41
CA GLU A 169 -7.62 18.64 -19.55
C GLU A 169 -6.11 18.70 -19.23
N TYR A 170 -5.77 19.00 -17.97
CA TYR A 170 -4.40 18.97 -17.46
C TYR A 170 -3.73 17.61 -17.76
N LEU A 171 -4.41 16.50 -17.46
CA LEU A 171 -3.88 15.16 -17.71
C LEU A 171 -3.88 14.75 -19.20
N GLN A 172 -4.63 15.43 -20.06
CA GLN A 172 -4.70 15.12 -21.50
C GLN A 172 -3.62 15.83 -22.29
N GLN A 173 -3.34 17.09 -21.97
CA GLN A 173 -2.36 17.89 -22.71
C GLN A 173 -0.91 17.63 -22.28
N VAL A 174 -0.69 17.01 -21.11
CA VAL A 174 0.63 16.63 -20.59
C VAL A 174 1.57 17.85 -20.46
N ALA A 175 1.03 18.94 -19.91
CA ALA A 175 1.76 20.18 -19.61
C ALA A 175 1.97 20.33 -18.09
N LEU A 176 3.16 19.96 -17.58
CA LEU A 176 3.46 19.95 -16.13
C LEU A 176 3.34 21.33 -15.47
N GLU A 177 3.74 22.37 -16.20
CA GLU A 177 3.75 23.77 -15.74
C GLU A 177 2.37 24.43 -15.68
N ASP A 178 1.35 23.89 -16.35
CA ASP A 178 0.03 24.51 -16.43
C ASP A 178 -0.80 24.27 -15.14
N THR A 179 -0.46 25.01 -14.10
CA THR A 179 -1.12 24.89 -12.79
C THR A 179 -2.51 25.48 -12.77
N GLU A 180 -2.78 26.49 -13.59
CA GLU A 180 -4.07 27.14 -13.68
C GLU A 180 -5.14 26.14 -14.14
N ARG A 181 -4.86 25.42 -15.24
CA ARG A 181 -5.72 24.34 -15.75
C ARG A 181 -5.93 23.22 -14.72
N MET A 182 -4.88 22.85 -14.00
CA MET A 182 -4.99 21.86 -12.92
C MET A 182 -6.00 22.30 -11.85
N PHE A 183 -5.97 23.57 -11.44
CA PHE A 183 -6.92 24.10 -10.46
C PHE A 183 -8.34 24.24 -11.01
N GLU A 184 -8.50 24.49 -12.31
CA GLU A 184 -9.81 24.48 -12.97
C GLU A 184 -10.41 23.06 -13.01
N ASP A 185 -9.61 22.06 -13.37
CA ASP A 185 -10.01 20.65 -13.35
C ASP A 185 -10.49 20.22 -11.95
N LEU A 186 -9.78 20.64 -10.89
CA LEU A 186 -10.14 20.29 -9.51
C LEU A 186 -11.53 20.79 -9.10
N LYS A 187 -12.01 21.92 -9.65
CA LYS A 187 -13.36 22.46 -9.35
C LYS A 187 -14.48 21.52 -9.83
N GLN A 188 -14.19 20.62 -10.77
CA GLN A 188 -15.16 19.66 -11.30
C GLN A 188 -15.39 18.46 -10.36
N PHE A 189 -14.55 18.29 -9.34
CA PHE A 189 -14.61 17.15 -8.43
C PHE A 189 -15.03 17.61 -7.03
N PRO A 190 -16.16 17.10 -6.49
CA PRO A 190 -16.56 17.43 -5.13
C PRO A 190 -15.59 16.81 -4.11
N PRO A 191 -15.42 17.43 -2.94
CA PRO A 191 -14.59 16.88 -1.88
C PRO A 191 -15.16 15.54 -1.38
N SER A 192 -14.29 14.67 -0.88
CA SER A 192 -14.71 13.39 -0.34
C SER A 192 -15.66 13.56 0.86
N LYS A 193 -16.68 12.71 0.93
CA LYS A 193 -17.58 12.59 2.10
C LYS A 193 -16.95 11.85 3.28
N ASN A 194 -15.72 11.34 3.13
CA ASN A 194 -15.04 10.58 4.17
C ASN A 194 -14.43 11.53 5.20
N CYS A 195 -14.80 11.36 6.47
CA CYS A 195 -14.35 12.22 7.57
C CYS A 195 -13.20 11.63 8.40
N LYS A 196 -12.63 10.48 8.01
CA LYS A 196 -11.55 9.85 8.78
C LYS A 196 -10.29 10.70 8.75
N THR A 197 -9.63 10.76 9.89
CA THR A 197 -8.35 11.42 10.11
C THR A 197 -7.20 10.66 9.42
N VAL A 198 -6.05 11.32 9.25
CA VAL A 198 -4.84 10.68 8.71
C VAL A 198 -4.40 9.51 9.58
N GLU A 199 -4.53 9.60 10.90
CA GLU A 199 -4.15 8.54 11.84
C GLU A 199 -5.02 7.28 11.64
N GLU A 200 -6.35 7.45 11.62
CA GLU A 200 -7.29 6.35 11.38
C GLU A 200 -7.01 5.68 10.02
N LEU A 201 -6.78 6.48 8.97
CA LEU A 201 -6.46 5.97 7.65
C LEU A 201 -5.10 5.28 7.59
N LEU A 202 -4.11 5.75 8.35
CA LEU A 202 -2.80 5.12 8.42
C LEU A 202 -2.91 3.74 9.07
N ARG A 203 -3.62 3.63 10.20
CA ARG A 203 -3.92 2.34 10.82
C ARG A 203 -4.66 1.42 9.85
N GLU A 204 -5.73 1.91 9.23
CA GLU A 204 -6.52 1.14 8.27
C GLU A 204 -5.70 0.69 7.06
N PHE A 205 -4.73 1.48 6.60
CA PHE A 205 -3.84 1.08 5.50
C PHE A 205 -3.09 -0.21 5.83
N PHE A 206 -2.47 -0.26 7.01
CA PHE A 206 -1.70 -1.42 7.44
C PHE A 206 -2.59 -2.65 7.64
N PHE A 207 -3.72 -2.50 8.32
CA PHE A 207 -4.67 -3.60 8.53
C PHE A 207 -5.30 -4.09 7.21
N HIS A 208 -5.69 -3.16 6.34
CA HIS A 208 -6.23 -3.49 5.02
C HIS A 208 -5.24 -4.37 4.25
N TYR A 209 -3.99 -3.91 4.07
CA TYR A 209 -3.01 -4.66 3.31
C TYR A 209 -2.47 -5.91 4.03
N LEU A 210 -2.56 -6.00 5.36
CA LEU A 210 -2.28 -7.26 6.07
C LEU A 210 -3.28 -8.37 5.70
N THR A 211 -4.55 -7.97 5.52
CA THR A 211 -5.65 -8.89 5.16
C THR A 211 -5.97 -8.94 3.68
N TYR A 212 -5.28 -8.16 2.83
CA TYR A 212 -5.58 -8.03 1.41
C TYR A 212 -5.15 -9.26 0.60
N ASP A 213 -5.99 -9.70 -0.34
CA ASP A 213 -5.67 -10.79 -1.26
C ASP A 213 -4.72 -10.36 -2.39
N PHE A 214 -3.42 -10.54 -2.18
CA PHE A 214 -2.37 -10.16 -3.15
C PHE A 214 -2.30 -11.05 -4.40
N THR A 215 -3.12 -12.11 -4.51
CA THR A 215 -3.29 -12.85 -5.77
C THR A 215 -4.04 -12.03 -6.82
N ARG A 216 -4.64 -10.91 -6.42
CA ARG A 216 -5.39 -9.99 -7.25
C ARG A 216 -4.50 -8.88 -7.81
N ILE A 217 -4.92 -8.35 -8.95
CA ILE A 217 -4.36 -7.15 -9.55
C ILE A 217 -5.14 -5.93 -9.06
N MET A 218 -4.45 -5.00 -8.39
CA MET A 218 -4.99 -3.70 -8.02
C MET A 218 -5.08 -2.81 -9.26
N GLN A 219 -6.24 -2.19 -9.48
CA GLN A 219 -6.51 -1.36 -10.67
C GLN A 219 -6.89 0.07 -10.26
N PRO A 220 -5.91 0.96 -10.03
CA PRO A 220 -6.18 2.37 -9.71
C PRO A 220 -7.04 3.11 -10.75
N SER A 221 -7.05 2.66 -12.01
CA SER A 221 -7.88 3.21 -13.08
C SER A 221 -9.38 3.07 -12.80
N THR A 222 -9.80 1.96 -12.21
CA THR A 222 -11.20 1.63 -11.94
C THR A 222 -11.56 1.64 -10.46
N SER A 223 -10.59 1.88 -9.57
CA SER A 223 -10.78 1.80 -8.11
C SER A 223 -11.20 0.42 -7.62
N SER A 224 -10.78 -0.63 -8.33
CA SER A 224 -11.15 -2.00 -8.05
C SER A 224 -9.93 -2.92 -8.04
N SER A 225 -10.17 -4.20 -7.75
CA SER A 225 -9.17 -5.25 -7.89
C SER A 225 -9.79 -6.46 -8.56
N ILE A 226 -9.05 -7.13 -9.44
CA ILE A 226 -9.51 -8.33 -10.16
C ILE A 226 -8.62 -9.54 -9.87
N PRO A 227 -9.15 -10.76 -9.81
CA PRO A 227 -8.33 -11.96 -9.78
C PRO A 227 -7.41 -12.02 -10.99
N LEU A 228 -6.19 -12.54 -10.83
CA LEU A 228 -5.25 -12.72 -11.94
C LEU A 228 -5.85 -13.55 -13.08
N SER A 229 -6.71 -14.54 -12.78
CA SER A 229 -7.43 -15.35 -13.78
C SER A 229 -8.35 -14.56 -14.69
N ASN A 230 -8.81 -13.39 -14.25
CA ASN A 230 -9.75 -12.55 -14.98
C ASN A 230 -9.03 -11.43 -15.75
N TYR A 231 -7.69 -11.36 -15.64
CA TYR A 231 -6.91 -10.35 -16.33
C TYR A 231 -6.87 -10.63 -17.83
N VAL A 232 -7.23 -9.62 -18.61
CA VAL A 232 -7.14 -9.63 -20.07
C VAL A 232 -6.21 -8.49 -20.50
N PRO A 233 -5.10 -8.76 -21.20
CA PRO A 233 -4.24 -7.72 -21.73
C PRO A 233 -4.99 -6.79 -22.70
N ASP A 234 -4.71 -5.50 -22.62
CA ASP A 234 -5.21 -4.50 -23.56
C ASP A 234 -4.41 -4.58 -24.86
N ASN A 235 -5.06 -5.06 -25.93
CA ASN A 235 -4.44 -5.19 -27.26
C ASN A 235 -4.01 -3.84 -27.86
N ASN A 236 -4.54 -2.71 -27.37
CA ASN A 236 -4.17 -1.38 -27.84
C ASN A 236 -2.83 -0.88 -27.24
N SER A 237 -2.25 -1.62 -26.28
CA SER A 237 -0.99 -1.29 -25.62
C SER A 237 0.05 -2.41 -25.78
N PRO A 238 0.46 -2.76 -27.01
CA PRO A 238 1.27 -3.96 -27.29
C PRO A 238 2.72 -3.85 -26.81
N THR A 239 3.19 -2.64 -26.48
CA THR A 239 4.58 -2.41 -26.06
C THR A 239 4.88 -2.95 -24.66
N ASP A 240 3.84 -3.14 -23.85
CA ASP A 240 3.95 -3.55 -22.46
C ASP A 240 3.42 -4.96 -22.27
N LYS A 241 4.15 -5.73 -21.47
CA LYS A 241 3.73 -7.05 -21.00
C LYS A 241 3.51 -6.98 -19.51
N PHE A 242 2.35 -7.48 -19.06
CA PHE A 242 2.03 -7.49 -17.64
C PHE A 242 2.79 -8.64 -16.97
N GLU A 243 3.87 -8.28 -16.28
CA GLU A 243 4.71 -9.20 -15.53
C GLU A 243 4.15 -9.37 -14.12
N VAL A 244 3.69 -10.58 -13.79
CA VAL A 244 3.11 -10.91 -12.49
C VAL A 244 4.21 -11.05 -11.43
N ASN A 245 3.96 -10.52 -10.23
CA ASN A 245 4.82 -10.67 -9.06
C ASN A 245 3.96 -11.00 -7.81
N THR A 246 4.56 -11.06 -6.62
CA THR A 246 3.87 -11.27 -5.34
C THR A 246 2.84 -10.18 -5.07
N LEU A 247 3.10 -8.94 -5.48
CA LEU A 247 2.15 -7.84 -5.48
C LEU A 247 1.96 -7.36 -6.90
N ASN A 248 0.72 -7.02 -7.27
CA ASN A 248 0.36 -6.65 -8.62
C ASN A 248 -0.49 -5.38 -8.61
N ILE A 249 0.09 -4.28 -9.08
CA ILE A 249 -0.63 -3.01 -9.22
C ILE A 249 -0.38 -2.42 -10.61
N GLN A 250 -1.48 -2.16 -11.32
CA GLN A 250 -1.44 -1.61 -12.67
C GLN A 250 -1.03 -0.14 -12.65
N ASP A 251 -0.24 0.25 -13.65
CA ASP A 251 -0.08 1.66 -13.97
C ASP A 251 -1.39 2.22 -14.56
N PRO A 252 -1.86 3.40 -14.12
CA PRO A 252 -3.16 3.91 -14.52
C PRO A 252 -3.28 4.27 -16.00
N PHE A 253 -2.17 4.59 -16.67
CA PHE A 253 -2.12 4.97 -18.08
C PHE A 253 -1.52 3.89 -18.98
N ARG A 254 -0.93 2.85 -18.38
CA ARG A 254 -0.35 1.69 -19.07
C ARG A 254 -0.97 0.41 -18.50
N PRO A 255 -2.15 0.00 -18.99
CA PRO A 255 -2.93 -1.10 -18.39
C PRO A 255 -2.18 -2.44 -18.40
N ASN A 256 -1.27 -2.65 -19.36
CA ASN A 256 -0.44 -3.84 -19.45
C ASN A 256 0.86 -3.76 -18.63
N PHE A 257 1.07 -2.72 -17.81
CA PHE A 257 2.29 -2.53 -17.04
C PHE A 257 2.05 -2.69 -15.54
N ASN A 258 2.73 -3.67 -14.92
CA ASN A 258 2.74 -3.85 -13.48
C ASN A 258 3.86 -3.00 -12.85
N VAL A 259 3.52 -2.01 -12.03
CA VAL A 259 4.52 -1.14 -11.39
C VAL A 259 5.32 -1.85 -10.29
N THR A 260 4.85 -3.00 -9.83
CA THR A 260 5.51 -3.88 -8.86
C THR A 260 6.09 -5.15 -9.49
N ALA A 261 6.40 -5.12 -10.79
CA ALA A 261 7.11 -6.23 -11.45
C ALA A 261 8.57 -6.37 -11.01
N GLY A 262 9.26 -5.26 -10.74
CA GLY A 262 10.71 -5.23 -10.46
C GLY A 262 11.20 -5.82 -9.12
N PRO A 263 10.47 -5.68 -8.00
CA PRO A 263 10.96 -6.13 -6.70
C PRO A 263 11.18 -7.64 -6.62
N ASN A 264 12.32 -8.06 -6.06
CA ASN A 264 12.58 -9.47 -5.81
C ASN A 264 11.74 -10.01 -4.63
N TYR A 265 11.48 -11.32 -4.60
CA TYR A 265 10.67 -11.99 -3.57
C TYR A 265 11.08 -11.65 -2.12
N LYS A 266 12.39 -11.50 -1.88
CA LYS A 266 12.94 -11.06 -0.58
C LYS A 266 12.30 -9.76 -0.09
N TYR A 267 12.17 -8.75 -0.94
CA TYR A 267 11.62 -7.45 -0.56
C TYR A 267 10.09 -7.49 -0.45
N CYS A 268 9.40 -8.32 -1.23
CA CYS A 268 7.99 -8.61 -1.03
C CYS A 268 7.73 -9.23 0.34
N LYS A 269 8.59 -10.15 0.79
CA LYS A 269 8.54 -10.73 2.14
C LYS A 269 8.81 -9.68 3.22
N TYR A 270 9.77 -8.77 3.01
CA TYR A 270 10.03 -7.67 3.94
C TYR A 270 8.81 -6.76 4.09
N PHE A 271 8.15 -6.41 2.99
CA PHE A 271 6.90 -5.65 3.01
C PHE A 271 5.82 -6.34 3.87
N LEU A 272 5.54 -7.63 3.63
CA LEU A 272 4.53 -8.39 4.38
C LEU A 272 4.88 -8.52 5.88
N ASN A 273 6.15 -8.78 6.18
CA ASN A 273 6.64 -8.87 7.55
C ASN A 273 6.50 -7.54 8.30
N ASN A 274 6.82 -6.42 7.64
CA ASN A 274 6.70 -5.09 8.23
C ASN A 274 5.23 -4.68 8.41
N LEU A 275 4.31 -5.05 7.50
CA LEU A 275 2.87 -4.83 7.71
C LEU A 275 2.41 -5.43 9.04
N LEU A 276 2.78 -6.69 9.27
CA LEU A 276 2.40 -7.41 10.48
C LEU A 276 3.00 -6.76 11.75
N GLN A 277 4.26 -6.37 11.72
CA GLN A 277 4.91 -5.67 12.84
C GLN A 277 4.19 -4.37 13.19
N VAL A 278 3.85 -3.57 12.19
CA VAL A 278 3.16 -2.29 12.42
C VAL A 278 1.76 -2.54 12.98
N CYS A 279 1.00 -3.50 12.46
CA CYS A 279 -0.31 -3.86 13.01
C CYS A 279 -0.22 -4.34 14.46
N MET A 280 0.79 -5.12 14.83
CA MET A 280 1.03 -5.51 16.22
C MET A 280 1.33 -4.29 17.12
N ALA A 281 2.12 -3.34 16.62
CA ALA A 281 2.45 -2.12 17.36
C ALA A 281 1.20 -1.25 17.63
N TYR A 282 0.27 -1.18 16.68
CA TYR A 282 -1.03 -0.52 16.88
C TYR A 282 -1.86 -1.18 17.99
N GLN A 283 -1.78 -2.49 18.15
CA GLN A 283 -2.63 -3.25 19.08
C GLN A 283 -2.16 -3.22 20.52
N ASN A 284 -0.85 -3.06 20.75
CA ASN A 284 -0.29 -3.08 22.10
C ASN A 284 -0.37 -1.71 22.79
N ASN A 285 -1.32 -0.84 22.41
CA ASN A 285 -1.57 0.51 22.97
C ASN A 285 -0.35 1.47 23.00
N PHE A 286 0.76 1.14 22.35
CA PHE A 286 1.94 1.99 22.29
C PHE A 286 1.69 3.26 21.49
N PHE A 287 0.72 3.24 20.55
CA PHE A 287 0.47 4.36 19.66
C PHE A 287 -0.06 5.60 20.37
N GLY A 288 -0.96 5.43 21.35
CA GLY A 288 -1.65 6.52 22.05
C GLY A 288 -1.15 6.81 23.46
N ASN A 289 -0.09 6.15 23.94
CA ASN A 289 0.41 6.34 25.30
C ASN A 289 1.70 7.18 25.33
N PRO A 290 1.63 8.50 25.56
CA PRO A 290 2.81 9.38 25.59
C PRO A 290 3.73 9.11 26.78
N LYS A 291 3.37 8.20 27.70
CA LYS A 291 4.20 7.84 28.87
C LYS A 291 5.35 6.88 28.53
N THR A 292 5.43 6.36 27.31
CA THR A 292 6.56 5.54 26.83
C THR A 292 7.45 6.35 25.89
N ASP A 293 8.76 6.16 25.96
CA ASP A 293 9.73 6.84 25.06
C ASP A 293 9.49 6.57 23.57
N ARG A 294 8.75 5.51 23.24
CA ARG A 294 8.33 5.14 21.89
C ARG A 294 6.81 5.15 21.80
N TRP A 295 6.24 6.17 21.16
CA TRP A 295 4.81 6.29 20.88
C TRP A 295 4.56 6.90 19.50
N GLY A 296 3.33 6.82 19.00
CA GLY A 296 2.94 7.37 17.70
C GLY A 296 3.72 6.81 16.52
N LEU A 297 4.07 7.69 15.56
CA LEU A 297 4.73 7.31 14.30
C LEU A 297 6.08 6.61 14.47
N ASN A 298 6.78 6.81 15.60
CA ASN A 298 8.06 6.14 15.86
C ASN A 298 7.91 4.61 15.87
N LEU A 299 6.72 4.08 16.17
CA LEU A 299 6.44 2.65 16.16
C LEU A 299 6.29 2.08 14.75
N VAL A 300 5.92 2.90 13.77
CA VAL A 300 5.88 2.52 12.36
C VAL A 300 7.29 2.39 11.81
N PHE A 301 8.21 3.21 12.31
CA PHE A 301 9.61 3.24 11.88
C PHE A 301 10.51 2.43 12.82
N ASN A 302 10.02 1.30 13.33
CA ASN A 302 10.90 0.36 14.03
C ASN A 302 11.84 -0.33 13.03
N GLU A 303 13.06 -0.65 13.46
CA GLU A 303 14.01 -1.36 12.60
C GLU A 303 13.43 -2.70 12.17
N PRO A 304 13.64 -3.11 10.90
CA PRO A 304 13.15 -4.39 10.43
C PRO A 304 13.76 -5.50 11.28
N ILE A 305 12.93 -6.19 12.05
CA ILE A 305 13.34 -7.36 12.83
C ILE A 305 13.92 -8.39 11.85
N SER A 306 15.10 -8.94 12.16
CA SER A 306 15.69 -9.98 11.31
C SER A 306 14.73 -11.16 11.18
N GLU A 307 14.70 -11.81 10.01
CA GLU A 307 13.79 -12.94 9.76
C GLU A 307 13.91 -14.03 10.83
N THR A 308 15.13 -14.28 11.31
CA THR A 308 15.43 -15.24 12.38
C THR A 308 14.84 -14.83 13.72
N ARG A 309 14.90 -13.54 14.07
CA ARG A 309 14.35 -13.02 15.32
C ARG A 309 12.82 -13.00 15.28
N MET A 310 12.22 -12.64 14.14
CA MET A 310 10.76 -12.73 13.97
C MET A 310 10.27 -14.17 14.12
N HIS A 311 10.92 -15.12 13.45
CA HIS A 311 10.57 -16.53 13.58
C HIS A 311 10.63 -17.02 15.03
N LYS A 312 11.62 -16.55 15.81
CA LYS A 312 11.79 -16.93 17.21
C LYS A 312 10.73 -16.29 18.12
N GLU A 313 10.56 -14.97 18.04
CA GLU A 313 9.53 -14.25 18.81
C GLU A 313 8.11 -14.77 18.49
N TRP A 314 7.86 -15.22 17.26
CA TRP A 314 6.58 -15.82 16.86
C TRP A 314 6.40 -17.26 17.31
N GLN A 315 7.48 -18.05 17.41
CA GLN A 315 7.40 -19.39 17.96
C GLN A 315 7.08 -19.37 19.46
N ASP A 316 7.48 -18.32 20.17
CA ASP A 316 7.37 -18.28 21.63
C ASP A 316 6.01 -17.73 22.12
N CYS A 317 5.29 -16.93 21.31
CA CYS A 317 4.06 -16.25 21.74
C CYS A 317 2.77 -17.01 21.34
N HIS A 318 2.23 -17.81 22.27
CA HIS A 318 1.00 -18.60 22.07
C HIS A 318 -0.25 -17.95 22.66
N SER A 319 -0.11 -16.93 23.53
CA SER A 319 -1.21 -16.31 24.25
C SER A 319 -1.35 -14.84 23.89
N HIS A 320 -2.58 -14.43 23.58
CA HIS A 320 -2.92 -13.06 23.22
C HIS A 320 -4.14 -12.58 23.99
N THR A 321 -4.16 -11.31 24.38
CA THR A 321 -5.28 -10.69 25.11
C THR A 321 -5.94 -9.56 24.32
N ILE A 322 -7.24 -9.40 24.52
CA ILE A 322 -8.06 -8.28 24.01
C ILE A 322 -8.84 -7.71 25.20
N GLU A 323 -8.70 -6.41 25.44
CA GLU A 323 -9.54 -5.69 26.39
C GLU A 323 -10.91 -5.42 25.76
N ILE A 324 -11.98 -5.78 26.47
CA ILE A 324 -13.35 -5.64 26.02
C ILE A 324 -14.07 -4.65 26.93
N LEU A 325 -14.82 -3.72 26.32
CA LEU A 325 -15.68 -2.80 27.06
C LEU A 325 -16.86 -3.58 27.68
N PRO A 326 -17.21 -3.32 28.96
CA PRO A 326 -18.34 -3.98 29.59
C PRO A 326 -19.65 -3.65 28.87
N GLU A 327 -20.35 -4.68 28.37
CA GLU A 327 -21.66 -4.59 27.74
C GLU A 327 -22.54 -5.76 28.19
N PRO A 328 -23.89 -5.64 28.10
CA PRO A 328 -24.77 -6.76 28.36
C PRO A 328 -24.54 -7.88 27.33
N ASP A 329 -24.61 -9.13 27.80
CA ASP A 329 -24.56 -10.35 26.99
C ASP A 329 -23.29 -10.52 26.12
N VAL A 330 -22.17 -9.88 26.50
CA VAL A 330 -20.88 -9.97 25.77
C VAL A 330 -20.46 -11.41 25.49
N ALA A 331 -20.64 -12.33 26.43
CA ALA A 331 -20.32 -13.75 26.24
C ALA A 331 -21.12 -14.36 25.07
N SER A 332 -22.42 -14.08 24.98
CA SER A 332 -23.27 -14.56 23.89
C SER A 332 -22.94 -13.89 22.56
N LYS A 333 -22.69 -12.57 22.57
CA LYS A 333 -22.24 -11.82 21.39
C LYS A 333 -20.92 -12.40 20.84
N LEU A 334 -19.93 -12.67 21.70
CA LEU A 334 -18.64 -13.28 21.31
C LEU A 334 -18.82 -14.67 20.72
N GLU A 335 -19.64 -15.51 21.33
CA GLU A 335 -19.94 -16.84 20.78
C GLU A 335 -20.57 -16.74 19.38
N LYS A 336 -21.48 -15.78 19.17
CA LYS A 336 -22.06 -15.49 17.85
C LYS A 336 -21.03 -14.94 16.86
N ILE A 337 -20.08 -14.11 17.29
CA ILE A 337 -18.98 -13.64 16.42
C ILE A 337 -18.17 -14.84 15.91
N PHE A 338 -17.70 -15.71 16.80
CA PHE A 338 -16.88 -16.84 16.38
C PHE A 338 -17.66 -17.86 15.54
N LYS A 339 -18.85 -18.29 16.00
CA LYS A 339 -19.62 -19.35 15.33
C LYS A 339 -20.35 -18.88 14.09
N HIS A 340 -21.04 -17.74 14.17
CA HIS A 340 -21.91 -17.27 13.10
C HIS A 340 -21.17 -16.33 12.15
N VAL A 341 -20.49 -15.30 12.68
CA VAL A 341 -19.85 -14.29 11.81
C VAL A 341 -18.60 -14.85 11.15
N LEU A 342 -17.70 -15.50 11.90
CA LEU A 342 -16.43 -16.01 11.40
C LEU A 342 -16.46 -17.49 10.97
N LEU A 343 -17.56 -18.19 11.22
CA LEU A 343 -17.78 -19.59 10.83
C LEU A 343 -16.75 -20.56 11.42
N PHE A 344 -16.27 -20.30 12.64
CA PHE A 344 -15.37 -21.20 13.36
C PHE A 344 -16.13 -22.36 13.99
N ASN A 345 -15.48 -23.53 14.06
CA ASN A 345 -16.02 -24.67 14.79
C ASN A 345 -15.68 -24.50 16.28
N CYS A 346 -16.62 -24.00 17.06
CA CYS A 346 -16.44 -23.72 18.49
C CYS A 346 -17.27 -24.64 19.37
N VAL A 347 -16.64 -25.25 20.37
CA VAL A 347 -17.31 -26.07 21.38
C VAL A 347 -17.15 -25.41 22.75
N ALA A 348 -18.26 -25.27 23.50
CA ALA A 348 -18.20 -24.75 24.85
C ALA A 348 -17.50 -25.75 25.78
N CYS A 349 -16.56 -25.26 26.57
CA CYS A 349 -15.85 -26.07 27.55
C CYS A 349 -16.50 -25.93 28.92
N HIS A 350 -16.35 -26.96 29.76
CA HIS A 350 -16.77 -26.91 31.15
C HIS A 350 -15.98 -25.82 31.90
N ILE A 351 -16.70 -24.91 32.57
CA ILE A 351 -16.13 -23.89 33.47
C ILE A 351 -16.26 -24.45 34.89
N PRO A 352 -15.15 -24.70 35.61
CA PRO A 352 -15.20 -25.20 36.98
C PRO A 352 -15.98 -24.22 37.90
N PRO A 353 -16.88 -24.72 38.78
CA PRO A 353 -17.69 -23.86 39.65
C PRO A 353 -16.91 -23.12 40.74
N LYS A 354 -15.60 -23.40 40.91
CA LYS A 354 -14.69 -22.70 41.83
C LYS A 354 -13.31 -22.55 41.19
N GLU A 355 -13.03 -21.40 40.59
CA GLU A 355 -11.66 -20.97 40.35
C GLU A 355 -11.19 -20.17 41.58
N CYS A 356 -10.16 -20.67 42.25
CA CYS A 356 -9.53 -20.05 43.42
C CYS A 356 -8.58 -18.91 42.98
N THR A 357 -9.07 -18.02 42.10
CA THR A 357 -8.28 -16.98 41.44
C THR A 357 -9.06 -15.67 41.37
N ASP A 358 -8.35 -14.54 41.34
CA ASP A 358 -8.88 -13.17 41.33
C ASP A 358 -9.73 -12.75 40.09
N SER A 359 -10.17 -13.71 39.29
CA SER A 359 -10.91 -13.49 38.05
C SER A 359 -11.94 -14.59 37.82
N LYS A 360 -13.16 -14.20 37.42
CA LYS A 360 -14.28 -15.09 37.06
C LYS A 360 -14.28 -15.36 35.56
N THR A 361 -14.24 -16.62 35.16
CA THR A 361 -14.39 -17.02 33.75
C THR A 361 -15.87 -16.99 33.34
N LEU A 362 -16.21 -16.16 32.35
CA LEU A 362 -17.59 -15.99 31.84
C LEU A 362 -17.89 -16.83 30.60
N LEU A 363 -16.87 -17.12 29.79
CA LEU A 363 -17.00 -17.91 28.56
C LEU A 363 -15.69 -18.68 28.35
N LYS A 364 -15.80 -19.95 27.97
CA LYS A 364 -14.66 -20.76 27.53
C LYS A 364 -15.05 -21.58 26.30
N LEU A 365 -14.39 -21.30 25.18
CA LEU A 365 -14.62 -21.97 23.90
C LEU A 365 -13.34 -22.63 23.40
N HIS A 366 -13.45 -23.86 22.92
CA HIS A 366 -12.42 -24.51 22.12
C HIS A 366 -12.73 -24.28 20.65
N CYS A 367 -11.86 -23.56 19.94
CA CYS A 367 -12.07 -23.10 18.58
C CYS A 367 -11.15 -23.83 17.61
N LYS A 368 -11.74 -24.51 16.62
CA LYS A 368 -11.04 -25.12 15.47
C LYS A 368 -11.40 -24.38 14.20
N VAL A 369 -10.38 -23.92 13.47
CA VAL A 369 -10.52 -23.09 12.28
C VAL A 369 -10.02 -23.87 11.08
N TYR A 370 -10.93 -24.13 10.13
CA TYR A 370 -10.65 -24.92 8.92
C TYR A 370 -10.56 -24.07 7.65
N ASN A 371 -11.03 -22.81 7.70
CA ASN A 371 -11.04 -21.92 6.56
C ASN A 371 -10.44 -20.57 6.96
N ASN A 372 -9.71 -19.96 6.03
CA ASN A 372 -9.24 -18.59 6.20
C ASN A 372 -10.39 -17.62 5.93
N THR A 373 -10.90 -17.00 6.98
CA THR A 373 -11.94 -15.96 6.90
C THR A 373 -11.39 -14.55 7.14
N TRP A 374 -10.09 -14.37 7.39
CA TRP A 374 -9.51 -13.06 7.64
C TRP A 374 -8.85 -12.44 6.39
N HIS A 375 -8.44 -13.25 5.42
CA HIS A 375 -7.79 -12.79 4.19
C HIS A 375 -8.80 -12.59 3.06
N GLY A 376 -8.68 -11.49 2.31
CA GLY A 376 -9.57 -11.13 1.21
C GLY A 376 -10.95 -10.62 1.64
N ARG A 377 -11.13 -10.18 2.89
CA ARG A 377 -12.45 -9.67 3.33
C ARG A 377 -12.92 -8.46 2.55
N ASP A 378 -12.00 -7.62 2.07
CA ASP A 378 -12.26 -6.42 1.30
C ASP A 378 -12.89 -6.71 -0.06
N TRP A 379 -12.37 -7.67 -0.82
CA TRP A 379 -12.96 -8.05 -2.11
C TRP A 379 -14.31 -8.75 -1.90
N ALA A 380 -14.43 -9.58 -0.86
CA ALA A 380 -15.68 -10.26 -0.56
C ALA A 380 -16.77 -9.24 -0.15
N ALA A 381 -16.40 -8.16 0.55
CA ALA A 381 -17.30 -7.06 0.85
C ALA A 381 -17.76 -6.31 -0.41
N GLU A 382 -16.91 -6.21 -1.44
CA GLU A 382 -17.22 -5.53 -2.70
C GLU A 382 -18.42 -6.18 -3.44
N ILE A 383 -18.59 -7.51 -3.34
CA ILE A 383 -19.73 -8.24 -3.92
C ILE A 383 -21.07 -7.71 -3.38
N TYR A 384 -21.08 -7.32 -2.10
CA TYR A 384 -22.30 -6.90 -1.40
C TYR A 384 -22.43 -5.37 -1.31
N LYS A 385 -21.54 -4.60 -1.96
CA LYS A 385 -21.47 -3.13 -1.86
C LYS A 385 -22.76 -2.41 -2.24
N ASN A 386 -23.55 -2.97 -3.15
CA ASN A 386 -24.81 -2.39 -3.61
C ASN A 386 -26.04 -2.85 -2.81
N ASN A 387 -25.84 -3.68 -1.79
CA ASN A 387 -26.93 -4.36 -1.09
C ASN A 387 -27.26 -3.61 0.22
N ASN A 388 -28.04 -2.53 0.10
CA ASN A 388 -28.31 -1.59 1.20
C ASN A 388 -29.24 -2.13 2.32
N ASN A 389 -29.83 -3.32 2.14
CA ASN A 389 -30.81 -3.88 3.08
C ASN A 389 -30.20 -4.81 4.14
N LEU A 390 -28.89 -5.06 4.10
CA LEU A 390 -28.23 -5.99 5.02
C LEU A 390 -27.88 -5.29 6.33
N SER A 391 -28.17 -5.93 7.46
CA SER A 391 -27.57 -5.49 8.72
C SER A 391 -26.05 -5.70 8.67
N PRO A 392 -25.26 -4.88 9.39
CA PRO A 392 -23.81 -5.02 9.36
C PRO A 392 -23.29 -6.42 9.78
N LEU A 393 -23.97 -7.09 10.73
CA LEU A 393 -23.60 -8.44 11.16
C LEU A 393 -23.91 -9.50 10.10
N GLU A 394 -25.03 -9.36 9.38
CA GLU A 394 -25.36 -10.23 8.24
C GLU A 394 -24.36 -10.04 7.11
N LEU A 395 -23.94 -8.80 6.85
CA LEU A 395 -22.90 -8.50 5.86
C LEU A 395 -21.59 -9.22 6.21
N GLU A 396 -21.10 -9.12 7.45
CA GLU A 396 -19.87 -9.79 7.90
C GLU A 396 -19.98 -11.32 7.83
N HIS A 397 -21.16 -11.88 8.10
CA HIS A 397 -21.44 -13.31 7.93
C HIS A 397 -21.37 -13.74 6.45
N LEU A 398 -21.98 -12.95 5.55
CA LEU A 398 -21.97 -13.22 4.10
C LEU A 398 -20.55 -13.10 3.51
N ILE A 399 -19.75 -12.14 3.97
CA ILE A 399 -18.33 -12.03 3.64
C ILE A 399 -17.59 -13.32 4.00
N SER A 400 -17.74 -13.81 5.24
CA SER A 400 -17.10 -15.06 5.65
C SER A 400 -17.59 -16.27 4.85
N LYS A 401 -18.89 -16.34 4.51
CA LYS A 401 -19.44 -17.40 3.65
C LYS A 401 -18.81 -17.40 2.25
N GLU A 402 -18.65 -16.23 1.65
CA GLU A 402 -18.00 -16.09 0.35
C GLU A 402 -16.57 -16.63 0.39
N LEU A 403 -15.78 -16.22 1.40
CA LEU A 403 -14.41 -16.70 1.56
C LEU A 403 -14.33 -18.23 1.75
N VAL A 404 -15.22 -18.81 2.55
CA VAL A 404 -15.29 -20.27 2.75
C VAL A 404 -15.66 -20.98 1.45
N SER A 405 -16.56 -20.41 0.64
CA SER A 405 -17.00 -21.02 -0.62
C SER A 405 -15.87 -21.19 -1.65
N LYS A 406 -14.92 -20.25 -1.64
CA LYS A 406 -13.74 -20.21 -2.53
C LYS A 406 -12.58 -21.05 -2.03
N SER A 407 -12.62 -21.52 -0.78
CA SER A 407 -11.59 -22.39 -0.22
C SER A 407 -11.63 -23.76 -0.91
N ASN A 408 -10.57 -24.10 -1.63
CA ASN A 408 -10.40 -25.41 -2.27
C ASN A 408 -10.11 -26.52 -1.26
N ASP A 409 -9.65 -26.18 -0.05
CA ASP A 409 -9.10 -27.13 0.91
C ASP A 409 -10.01 -27.25 2.14
N ARG A 410 -11.15 -27.91 1.97
CA ARG A 410 -12.23 -27.92 2.98
C ARG A 410 -11.95 -28.75 4.25
N ARG A 411 -10.73 -29.27 4.45
CA ARG A 411 -10.47 -30.27 5.51
C ARG A 411 -9.16 -30.09 6.29
N SER A 412 -8.26 -29.19 5.89
CA SER A 412 -7.04 -28.95 6.65
C SER A 412 -7.31 -28.01 7.84
N LEU A 413 -6.80 -28.37 9.02
CA LEU A 413 -6.87 -27.52 10.20
C LEU A 413 -5.89 -26.36 10.00
N VAL A 414 -6.40 -25.13 9.94
CA VAL A 414 -5.61 -23.91 9.74
C VAL A 414 -5.09 -23.38 11.08
N SER A 415 -5.92 -23.40 12.10
CA SER A 415 -5.57 -22.94 13.45
C SER A 415 -6.49 -23.57 14.51
N GLU A 416 -5.96 -23.73 15.72
CA GLU A 416 -6.67 -24.24 16.89
C GLU A 416 -6.27 -23.44 18.12
N PHE A 417 -7.25 -22.99 18.89
CA PHE A 417 -7.01 -22.18 20.09
C PHE A 417 -8.15 -22.32 21.12
N ILE A 418 -7.83 -22.01 22.38
CA ILE A 418 -8.81 -21.84 23.45
C ILE A 418 -9.06 -20.35 23.67
N CYS A 419 -10.33 -19.98 23.69
CA CYS A 419 -10.80 -18.63 23.95
C CYS A 419 -11.44 -18.56 25.34
N GLU A 420 -10.96 -17.68 26.21
CA GLU A 420 -11.45 -17.49 27.58
C GLU A 420 -11.80 -16.02 27.82
N LEU A 421 -13.07 -15.71 28.11
CA LEU A 421 -13.49 -14.40 28.60
C LEU A 421 -13.42 -14.40 30.13
N LYS A 422 -12.60 -13.52 30.70
CA LYS A 422 -12.44 -13.36 32.14
C LYS A 422 -12.84 -11.97 32.59
N GLU A 423 -13.51 -11.92 33.72
CA GLU A 423 -13.88 -10.70 34.44
C GLU A 423 -13.03 -10.61 35.70
N ASN A 424 -12.30 -9.50 35.87
CA ASN A 424 -11.53 -9.25 37.08
C ASN A 424 -12.37 -8.55 38.16
N HIS A 425 -11.82 -8.41 39.38
CA HIS A 425 -12.48 -7.72 40.49
C HIS A 425 -12.84 -6.25 40.22
N GLU A 426 -12.23 -5.61 39.22
CA GLU A 426 -12.53 -4.23 38.77
C GLU A 426 -13.58 -4.19 37.64
N THR A 427 -14.29 -5.29 37.35
CA THR A 427 -15.26 -5.42 36.24
C THR A 427 -14.68 -5.23 34.84
N LYS A 428 -13.34 -5.30 34.69
CA LYS A 428 -12.70 -5.28 33.37
C LYS A 428 -12.81 -6.67 32.74
N LEU A 429 -13.25 -6.69 31.48
CA LEU A 429 -13.36 -7.89 30.68
C LEU A 429 -12.11 -8.06 29.80
N THR A 430 -11.47 -9.22 29.91
CA THR A 430 -10.32 -9.59 29.09
C THR A 430 -10.58 -10.90 28.38
N LEU A 431 -10.45 -10.90 27.05
CA LEU A 431 -10.54 -12.09 26.23
C LEU A 431 -9.12 -12.64 25.98
N HIS A 432 -8.86 -13.85 26.44
CA HIS A 432 -7.62 -14.58 26.24
C HIS A 432 -7.76 -15.54 25.06
N LEU A 433 -6.84 -15.48 24.11
CA LEU A 433 -6.72 -16.36 22.95
C LEU A 433 -5.43 -17.18 23.09
N ASN A 434 -5.55 -18.47 23.37
CA ASN A 434 -4.43 -19.38 23.63
C ASN A 434 -4.30 -20.39 22.48
N PHE A 435 -3.36 -20.17 21.57
CA PHE A 435 -3.14 -20.98 20.36
C PHE A 435 -2.32 -22.25 20.65
N MET A 436 -2.71 -23.36 20.01
CA MET A 436 -2.09 -24.67 20.20
C MET A 436 -0.87 -24.93 19.30
N GLU A 437 -0.78 -24.26 18.15
CA GLU A 437 0.36 -24.33 17.22
C GLU A 437 1.03 -22.95 17.08
N SER A 438 2.33 -22.96 16.81
CA SER A 438 3.17 -21.77 16.57
C SER A 438 2.94 -21.09 15.20
N LYS A 439 1.73 -21.16 14.64
CA LYS A 439 1.39 -20.73 13.26
C LYS A 439 0.58 -19.43 13.23
N PRO A 440 0.58 -18.71 12.09
CA PRO A 440 0.98 -17.31 12.00
C PRO A 440 0.07 -16.36 12.80
N PRO A 441 0.64 -15.29 13.38
CA PRO A 441 -0.06 -14.35 14.24
C PRO A 441 -1.08 -13.47 13.50
N ILE A 442 -1.28 -13.66 12.20
CA ILE A 442 -2.24 -12.88 11.41
C ILE A 442 -3.65 -13.09 11.93
N LEU A 443 -4.04 -14.31 12.30
CA LEU A 443 -5.38 -14.54 12.88
C LEU A 443 -5.51 -13.83 14.23
N ALA A 444 -4.51 -13.90 15.11
CA ALA A 444 -4.54 -13.20 16.39
C ALA A 444 -4.62 -11.68 16.21
N VAL A 445 -3.81 -11.11 15.31
CA VAL A 445 -3.82 -9.69 14.96
C VAL A 445 -5.16 -9.32 14.32
N PHE A 446 -5.69 -10.13 13.42
CA PHE A 446 -7.03 -9.91 12.86
C PHE A 446 -8.10 -9.89 13.96
N LEU A 447 -8.14 -10.89 14.86
CA LEU A 447 -9.16 -10.97 15.92
C LEU A 447 -9.08 -9.79 16.90
N LYS A 448 -7.87 -9.35 17.24
CA LYS A 448 -7.65 -8.16 18.08
C LYS A 448 -8.25 -6.89 17.47
N GLU A 449 -8.25 -6.76 16.15
CA GLU A 449 -8.85 -5.64 15.44
C GLU A 449 -10.35 -5.84 15.19
N PHE A 450 -10.72 -7.05 14.78
CA PHE A 450 -12.05 -7.39 14.29
C PHE A 450 -13.07 -7.50 15.42
N ILE A 451 -12.73 -8.12 16.55
CA ILE A 451 -13.68 -8.37 17.65
C ILE A 451 -14.18 -7.06 18.25
N PRO A 452 -13.33 -6.09 18.68
CA PRO A 452 -13.82 -4.85 19.25
C PRO A 452 -14.68 -4.04 18.26
N CYS A 453 -14.31 -4.05 16.98
CA CYS A 453 -15.08 -3.38 15.93
C CYS A 453 -16.45 -4.04 15.73
N THR A 454 -16.50 -5.37 15.71
CA THR A 454 -17.75 -6.12 15.51
C THR A 454 -18.68 -6.00 16.72
N LEU A 455 -18.14 -6.00 17.95
CA LEU A 455 -18.93 -5.80 19.17
C LEU A 455 -19.65 -4.45 19.19
N LYS A 456 -19.02 -3.37 18.72
CA LYS A 456 -19.64 -2.04 18.62
C LYS A 456 -20.84 -1.97 17.67
N ILE A 457 -20.96 -2.96 16.79
CA ILE A 457 -21.98 -3.01 15.73
C ILE A 457 -23.16 -3.92 16.14
N PHE A 458 -23.00 -4.72 17.21
CA PHE A 458 -24.08 -5.48 17.86
C PHE A 458 -24.98 -4.60 18.70
#